data_AF-A0A9C6TTX1-F1
#
_entry.id   AF-A0A9C6TTX1-F1
#
_cell.length_a   1.000
_cell.length_b   1.000
_cell.length_c   1.000
_cell.angle_alpha   90.00
_cell.angle_beta   90.00
_cell.angle_gamma   90.00
#
_symmetry.space_group_name_H-M   'P 1'
#
loop_
_entity.id
_entity.type
_entity.pdbx_description
1 polymer ?
#
loop_
_entity_poly.entity_id
_entity_poly.type
_entity_poly.pdbx_seq_one_letter_code
_entity_poly.pdbx_strand_id
1 'polypeptide(L)'
;MVGSEPAESSPHPWTAPQGRRYHLTTPLLHSLFAASAYWRRSGLNRVRAKLQEQPVRTRAKNVILFLGDGMSIPTLTAARIQNAGESSALAFERFPYSGLSKTYCVDSQVADSACSSTAYLSGVKANLGTIGVTAAVVRSDCKASQRPENQVNSILRWAQDAGKLTGIVTTTRVTHASPSGTYAHAATRDWESDKDVRKDKVDPEECPDIAQQLVTGETGRNINVILGGGRREFRSSKVRDEEGEKGHRKDGRDLIDEWRREKKDRRANATYVWDRQGLLGVQPETTDYLLGLFEASHMEYHMAANPDTEPTLSEMVRTAIRVLSKGKEGFFLFVEGGKIDLAHHKARARRALDETIEFAKAVQAAQELTSVQDTLTVVTADHAHTMSISGYPTRGNDILGIAGTSNVDQKPFTTINYANGPGYKRPSKTGARYDLSSDDMANDKYAYPGVFPRETETHGGDDVGVFAIGPWAHLLTGSFEQNVIPYVMGYAACIGPQAAEGFCPDPAVAPAPAPAVVPAGEKRPSARAQAAPAEATDLSPGGAASTAWLWPEQEAASTLATDDADAEVQDASKMSVAPASAPEYESSTSSTEAVDKDKRSRRRHRPRGKGSD
;
A
#
# COMPACT_ATOMS: atom_id res chain seq x y z
N MET A 1 42.29 25.64 20.43
CA MET A 1 43.37 24.79 19.89
C MET A 1 43.77 23.85 21.02
N VAL A 2 43.81 22.52 20.91
CA VAL A 2 43.59 21.51 19.85
C VAL A 2 42.85 20.35 20.59
N GLY A 3 41.80 19.68 20.14
CA GLY A 3 41.50 19.14 18.81
C GLY A 3 41.65 17.61 18.88
N SER A 4 40.57 16.89 19.23
CA SER A 4 40.55 15.44 19.45
C SER A 4 39.36 14.78 18.77
N GLU A 5 39.61 13.77 17.94
CA GLU A 5 38.63 13.09 17.09
C GLU A 5 37.76 12.06 17.85
N PRO A 6 36.51 11.80 17.40
CA PRO A 6 35.67 10.74 17.97
C PRO A 6 36.01 9.35 17.37
N ALA A 7 35.91 8.31 18.19
CA ALA A 7 36.17 6.92 17.78
C ALA A 7 35.00 6.31 16.98
N GLU A 8 35.33 5.52 15.95
CA GLU A 8 34.36 4.83 15.09
C GLU A 8 33.72 3.60 15.77
N SER A 9 32.45 3.33 15.45
CA SER A 9 31.66 2.23 16.01
C SER A 9 31.65 0.97 15.12
N SER A 10 31.56 -0.20 15.75
CA SER A 10 31.48 -1.50 15.05
C SER A 10 30.08 -1.74 14.46
N PRO A 11 29.95 -2.31 13.25
CA PRO A 11 28.66 -2.46 12.58
C PRO A 11 27.86 -3.68 13.09
N HIS A 12 26.57 -3.48 13.35
CA HIS A 12 25.59 -4.56 13.54
C HIS A 12 25.08 -5.06 12.17
N PRO A 13 24.61 -6.32 12.05
CA PRO A 13 24.15 -6.88 10.77
C PRO A 13 22.87 -6.23 10.20
N TRP A 14 22.25 -5.29 10.91
CA TRP A 14 21.06 -4.54 10.49
C TRP A 14 21.26 -3.02 10.42
N THR A 15 22.47 -2.51 10.67
CA THR A 15 22.79 -1.12 10.33
C THR A 15 23.20 -1.02 8.87
N ALA A 16 22.33 -0.46 8.02
CA ALA A 16 22.80 0.18 6.81
C ALA A 16 23.84 1.25 7.23
N PRO A 17 25.06 1.28 6.64
CA PRO A 17 26.03 2.27 7.05
C PRO A 17 25.47 3.67 6.79
N GLN A 18 25.46 4.53 7.82
CA GLN A 18 25.47 5.98 7.61
C GLN A 18 26.85 6.40 7.09
N GLY A 19 27.21 5.81 5.95
CA GLY A 19 28.43 6.08 5.23
C GLY A 19 28.30 7.37 4.45
N ARG A 20 29.39 8.12 4.41
CA ARG A 20 29.58 9.30 3.56
C ARG A 20 29.02 9.01 2.16
N ARG A 21 28.39 10.00 1.52
CA ARG A 21 28.01 9.93 0.09
C ARG A 21 29.28 9.82 -0.76
N TYR A 22 29.82 8.61 -0.87
CA TYR A 22 30.73 8.24 -1.93
C TYR A 22 29.91 8.26 -3.21
N HIS A 23 29.88 9.41 -3.88
CA HIS A 23 29.64 9.50 -5.30
C HIS A 23 30.79 8.75 -6.00
N LEU A 24 30.73 7.42 -5.97
CA LEU A 24 31.49 6.57 -6.88
C LEU A 24 31.13 7.07 -8.27
N THR A 25 32.14 7.59 -8.96
CA THR A 25 31.94 8.20 -10.27
C THR A 25 31.32 7.18 -11.20
N THR A 26 30.35 7.61 -12.01
CA THR A 26 29.54 6.78 -12.89
C THR A 26 30.33 5.71 -13.68
N PRO A 27 31.57 5.99 -14.18
CA PRO A 27 32.38 4.98 -14.89
C PRO A 27 32.78 3.75 -14.05
N LEU A 28 33.03 3.90 -12.74
CA LEU A 28 33.48 2.80 -11.88
C LEU A 28 32.33 1.85 -11.51
N LEU A 29 31.13 2.38 -11.31
CA LEU A 29 29.93 1.54 -11.16
C LEU A 29 29.55 0.89 -12.50
N HIS A 30 29.71 1.61 -13.62
CA HIS A 30 29.46 1.07 -14.95
C HIS A 30 30.41 -0.09 -15.30
N SER A 31 31.71 0.01 -15.00
CA SER A 31 32.66 -1.08 -15.25
C SER A 31 32.41 -2.31 -14.36
N LEU A 32 31.96 -2.11 -13.12
CA LEU A 32 31.52 -3.21 -12.24
C LEU A 32 30.25 -3.89 -12.78
N PHE A 33 29.24 -3.12 -13.20
CA PHE A 33 27.99 -3.67 -13.75
C PHE A 33 28.14 -4.23 -15.17
N ALA A 34 29.14 -3.81 -15.95
CA ALA A 34 29.46 -4.40 -17.25
C ALA A 34 30.08 -5.80 -17.12
N ALA A 35 30.71 -6.12 -15.98
CA ALA A 35 31.37 -7.40 -15.77
C ALA A 35 30.35 -8.52 -15.43
N SER A 36 30.33 -9.59 -16.23
CA SER A 36 29.50 -10.78 -15.97
C SER A 36 29.77 -11.44 -14.61
N ALA A 37 30.98 -11.26 -14.06
CA ALA A 37 31.36 -11.70 -12.72
C ALA A 37 30.53 -11.05 -11.60
N TYR A 38 30.14 -9.77 -11.75
CA TYR A 38 29.27 -9.09 -10.77
C TYR A 38 27.90 -9.75 -10.72
N TRP A 39 27.24 -9.92 -11.87
CA TRP A 39 25.92 -10.53 -11.96
C TRP A 39 25.91 -11.99 -11.53
N ARG A 40 26.94 -12.76 -11.91
CA ARG A 40 27.12 -14.15 -11.44
C ARG A 40 27.26 -14.23 -9.93
N ARG A 41 28.04 -13.33 -9.31
CA ARG A 41 28.19 -13.25 -7.84
C ARG A 41 26.87 -12.84 -7.17
N SER A 42 26.14 -11.88 -7.74
CA SER A 42 24.84 -11.43 -7.24
C SER A 42 23.82 -12.58 -7.24
N GLY A 43 23.66 -13.26 -8.38
CA GLY A 43 22.76 -14.42 -8.51
C GLY A 43 23.13 -15.57 -7.57
N LEU A 44 24.40 -15.98 -7.53
CA LEU A 44 24.87 -17.03 -6.61
C LEU A 44 24.66 -16.67 -5.14
N ASN A 45 24.81 -15.40 -4.76
CA ASN A 45 24.54 -14.95 -3.40
C ASN A 45 23.03 -14.99 -3.07
N ARG A 46 22.15 -14.64 -4.02
CA ARG A 46 20.69 -14.78 -3.82
C ARG A 46 20.28 -16.24 -3.68
N VAL A 47 20.85 -17.15 -4.49
CA VAL A 47 20.61 -18.60 -4.37
C VAL A 47 21.08 -19.12 -3.01
N ARG A 48 22.30 -18.78 -2.57
CA ARG A 48 22.81 -19.17 -1.24
C ARG A 48 21.92 -18.67 -0.10
N ALA A 49 21.50 -17.40 -0.16
CA ALA A 49 20.60 -16.83 0.85
C ALA A 49 19.24 -17.57 0.88
N LYS A 50 18.71 -17.97 -0.27
CA LYS A 50 17.47 -18.76 -0.35
C LYS A 50 17.63 -20.19 0.16
N LEU A 51 18.75 -20.85 -0.10
CA LEU A 51 19.03 -22.18 0.46
C LEU A 51 19.22 -22.18 1.99
N GLN A 52 19.51 -21.01 2.59
CA GLN A 52 19.63 -20.82 4.04
C GLN A 52 18.33 -20.33 4.69
N GLU A 53 17.31 -19.97 3.90
CA GLU A 53 16.05 -19.43 4.40
C GLU A 53 15.23 -20.53 5.07
N GLN A 54 14.89 -20.34 6.35
CA GLN A 54 14.07 -21.29 7.12
C GLN A 54 12.70 -20.69 7.42
N PRO A 55 11.59 -21.40 7.13
CA PRO A 55 10.26 -20.95 7.51
C PRO A 55 10.08 -20.86 9.03
N VAL A 56 9.69 -19.69 9.52
CA VAL A 56 9.23 -19.52 10.91
C VAL A 56 7.85 -20.19 11.05
N ARG A 57 7.72 -21.15 11.97
CA ARG A 57 6.50 -21.97 12.18
C ARG A 57 5.91 -21.84 13.60
N THR A 58 6.36 -20.83 14.34
CA THR A 58 5.81 -20.44 15.65
C THR A 58 4.37 -19.92 15.49
N ARG A 59 3.64 -19.74 16.59
CA ARG A 59 2.40 -18.95 16.57
C ARG A 59 2.74 -17.45 16.52
N ALA A 60 2.07 -16.70 15.64
CA ALA A 60 2.14 -15.25 15.63
C ALA A 60 1.42 -14.69 16.87
N LYS A 61 2.19 -14.09 17.79
CA LYS A 61 1.66 -13.25 18.86
C LYS A 61 1.03 -11.99 18.27
N ASN A 62 1.74 -11.32 17.36
CA ASN A 62 1.32 -10.07 16.74
C ASN A 62 1.12 -10.25 15.23
N VAL A 63 0.19 -9.49 14.66
CA VAL A 63 -0.05 -9.43 13.21
C VAL A 63 -0.12 -7.97 12.79
N ILE A 64 0.63 -7.61 11.75
CA ILE A 64 0.58 -6.28 11.15
C ILE A 64 0.30 -6.42 9.66
N LEU A 65 -0.81 -5.83 9.21
CA LEU A 65 -1.14 -5.69 7.79
C LEU A 65 -0.86 -4.26 7.36
N PHE A 66 0.10 -4.08 6.46
CA PHE A 66 0.36 -2.85 5.74
C PHE A 66 -0.31 -2.88 4.37
N LEU A 67 -1.09 -1.85 4.05
CA LEU A 67 -1.86 -1.71 2.84
C LEU A 67 -1.48 -0.40 2.14
N GLY A 68 -0.85 -0.50 0.96
CA GLY A 68 -0.66 0.66 0.08
C GLY A 68 -1.86 0.76 -0.87
N ASP A 69 -2.80 1.65 -0.59
CA ASP A 69 -4.02 1.82 -1.41
C ASP A 69 -3.61 2.20 -2.84
N GLY A 70 -4.02 1.42 -3.84
CA GLY A 70 -3.59 1.59 -5.23
C GLY A 70 -2.12 1.26 -5.54
N MET A 71 -1.33 0.68 -4.62
CA MET A 71 0.12 0.50 -4.77
C MET A 71 0.49 -0.64 -5.75
N SER A 72 0.32 -0.37 -7.05
CA SER A 72 0.59 -1.28 -8.17
C SER A 72 2.06 -1.73 -8.29
N ILE A 73 2.34 -2.81 -9.02
CA ILE A 73 3.72 -3.25 -9.33
C ILE A 73 4.55 -2.16 -10.05
N PRO A 74 3.98 -1.39 -11.02
CA PRO A 74 4.61 -0.16 -11.52
C PRO A 74 4.89 0.88 -10.43
N THR A 75 3.98 1.12 -9.49
CA THR A 75 4.16 2.07 -8.37
C THR A 75 5.35 1.67 -7.50
N LEU A 76 5.44 0.39 -7.12
CA LEU A 76 6.58 -0.17 -6.38
C LEU A 76 7.91 0.07 -7.11
N THR A 77 7.94 -0.29 -8.40
CA THR A 77 9.14 -0.16 -9.23
C THR A 77 9.57 1.30 -9.34
N ALA A 78 8.64 2.20 -9.60
CA ALA A 78 8.92 3.62 -9.72
C ALA A 78 9.37 4.25 -8.39
N ALA A 79 8.72 3.91 -7.27
CA ALA A 79 9.07 4.43 -5.95
C ALA A 79 10.47 3.99 -5.51
N ARG A 80 10.83 2.74 -5.78
CA ARG A 80 12.18 2.19 -5.58
C ARG A 80 13.25 2.96 -6.37
N ILE A 81 12.98 3.22 -7.65
CA ILE A 81 13.89 4.01 -8.51
C ILE A 81 14.01 5.45 -7.98
N GLN A 82 12.89 6.10 -7.64
CA GLN A 82 12.85 7.45 -7.08
C GLN A 82 13.62 7.57 -5.75
N ASN A 83 13.54 6.55 -4.90
CA ASN A 83 14.15 6.55 -3.58
C ASN A 83 15.68 6.40 -3.62
N ALA A 84 16.18 5.40 -4.38
CA ALA A 84 17.59 5.03 -4.35
C ALA A 84 18.11 4.34 -5.65
N GLY A 85 17.39 4.48 -6.77
CA GLY A 85 17.78 3.92 -8.08
C GLY A 85 17.38 2.46 -8.30
N GLU A 86 17.62 1.95 -9.51
CA GLU A 86 17.05 0.70 -10.05
C GLU A 86 17.58 -0.57 -9.38
N SER A 87 18.71 -0.49 -8.68
CA SER A 87 19.31 -1.61 -7.93
C SER A 87 19.05 -1.53 -6.43
N SER A 88 18.23 -0.57 -5.98
CA SER A 88 17.77 -0.50 -4.59
C SER A 88 16.58 -1.43 -4.35
N ALA A 89 16.10 -1.45 -3.10
CA ALA A 89 14.90 -2.15 -2.67
C ALA A 89 14.28 -1.38 -1.50
N LEU A 90 12.96 -1.19 -1.53
CA LEU A 90 12.12 -0.76 -0.41
C LEU A 90 12.22 -1.79 0.74
N ALA A 91 11.80 -1.39 1.94
CA ALA A 91 11.98 -2.22 3.15
C ALA A 91 11.34 -3.62 3.01
N PHE A 92 10.13 -3.70 2.45
CA PHE A 92 9.38 -4.94 2.29
C PHE A 92 9.76 -5.78 1.07
N GLU A 93 10.40 -5.22 0.04
CA GLU A 93 10.94 -6.01 -1.09
C GLU A 93 12.10 -6.93 -0.66
N ARG A 94 12.62 -6.73 0.56
CA ARG A 94 13.63 -7.60 1.19
C ARG A 94 13.01 -8.75 1.98
N PHE A 95 11.69 -8.80 2.13
CA PHE A 95 11.02 -9.88 2.85
C PHE A 95 11.25 -11.22 2.13
N PRO A 96 11.31 -12.33 2.89
CA PRO A 96 11.61 -13.64 2.33
C PRO A 96 10.52 -14.12 1.36
N TYR A 97 9.24 -13.91 1.66
CA TYR A 97 8.15 -14.47 0.88
C TYR A 97 7.38 -13.39 0.12
N SER A 98 6.97 -13.72 -1.10
CA SER A 98 6.16 -12.86 -1.94
C SER A 98 5.23 -13.65 -2.85
N GLY A 99 4.07 -13.08 -3.16
CA GLY A 99 3.09 -13.63 -4.09
C GLY A 99 2.30 -12.53 -4.82
N LEU A 100 1.31 -12.96 -5.59
CA LEU A 100 0.38 -12.11 -6.33
C LEU A 100 -1.06 -12.33 -5.84
N SER A 101 -1.81 -11.24 -5.71
CA SER A 101 -3.18 -11.22 -5.21
C SER A 101 -4.15 -10.75 -6.30
N LYS A 102 -5.13 -11.59 -6.65
CA LYS A 102 -6.20 -11.30 -7.61
C LYS A 102 -7.28 -10.41 -6.98
N THR A 103 -7.43 -9.19 -7.48
CA THR A 103 -8.13 -8.09 -6.77
C THR A 103 -9.63 -7.96 -7.06
N TYR A 104 -10.13 -8.47 -8.20
CA TYR A 104 -11.51 -8.29 -8.68
C TYR A 104 -12.62 -8.40 -7.60
N CYS A 105 -13.62 -7.50 -7.64
CA CYS A 105 -14.88 -7.62 -6.89
C CYS A 105 -15.76 -8.73 -7.48
N VAL A 106 -16.78 -9.20 -6.75
CA VAL A 106 -17.74 -10.19 -7.29
C VAL A 106 -18.48 -9.68 -8.53
N ASP A 107 -18.75 -8.37 -8.60
CA ASP A 107 -19.48 -7.68 -9.67
C ASP A 107 -18.60 -6.83 -10.61
N SER A 108 -17.27 -6.76 -10.38
CA SER A 108 -16.37 -5.89 -11.16
C SER A 108 -14.96 -6.46 -11.31
N GLN A 109 -14.47 -6.46 -12.56
CA GLN A 109 -13.09 -6.86 -12.89
C GLN A 109 -12.03 -5.93 -12.28
N VAL A 110 -12.34 -4.63 -12.21
CA VAL A 110 -11.49 -3.63 -11.56
C VAL A 110 -12.12 -3.31 -10.21
N ALA A 111 -11.40 -3.60 -9.13
CA ALA A 111 -11.90 -3.42 -7.77
C ALA A 111 -11.94 -1.95 -7.35
N ASP A 112 -12.73 -1.65 -6.33
CA ASP A 112 -12.60 -0.44 -5.53
C ASP A 112 -12.17 -0.79 -4.10
N SER A 113 -11.58 0.18 -3.40
CA SER A 113 -11.09 0.04 -2.02
C SER A 113 -12.09 -0.47 -0.97
N ALA A 114 -13.38 -0.60 -1.30
CA ALA A 114 -14.43 -1.12 -0.41
C ALA A 114 -14.65 -2.64 -0.58
N CYS A 115 -14.83 -3.10 -1.82
CA CYS A 115 -14.99 -4.53 -2.07
C CYS A 115 -13.70 -5.30 -1.73
N SER A 116 -12.54 -4.68 -1.98
CA SER A 116 -11.22 -5.22 -1.69
C SER A 116 -10.94 -5.25 -0.18
N SER A 117 -11.32 -4.21 0.58
CA SER A 117 -11.14 -4.21 2.05
C SER A 117 -11.96 -5.31 2.72
N THR A 118 -13.16 -5.58 2.22
CA THR A 118 -13.94 -6.75 2.67
C THR A 118 -13.21 -8.07 2.37
N ALA A 119 -12.53 -8.17 1.22
CA ALA A 119 -11.73 -9.35 0.88
C ALA A 119 -10.48 -9.50 1.77
N TYR A 120 -9.57 -8.53 1.80
CA TYR A 120 -8.29 -8.66 2.51
C TYR A 120 -8.40 -8.52 4.05
N LEU A 121 -9.56 -8.11 4.58
CA LEU A 121 -9.80 -8.04 6.04
C LEU A 121 -10.76 -9.11 6.55
N SER A 122 -11.83 -9.45 5.83
CA SER A 122 -12.87 -10.39 6.31
C SER A 122 -12.86 -11.75 5.62
N GLY A 123 -12.02 -11.94 4.59
CA GLY A 123 -11.89 -13.23 3.90
C GLY A 123 -13.02 -13.54 2.91
N VAL A 124 -13.85 -12.54 2.57
CA VAL A 124 -14.99 -12.69 1.65
C VAL A 124 -14.94 -11.60 0.58
N LYS A 125 -15.01 -11.97 -0.70
CA LYS A 125 -15.16 -10.99 -1.78
C LYS A 125 -16.58 -10.43 -1.81
N ALA A 126 -16.69 -9.13 -2.03
CA ALA A 126 -17.94 -8.37 -1.99
C ALA A 126 -18.22 -7.63 -3.32
N ASN A 127 -19.31 -6.86 -3.36
CA ASN A 127 -19.68 -6.01 -4.48
C ASN A 127 -19.00 -4.64 -4.40
N LEU A 128 -18.81 -3.98 -5.54
CA LEU A 128 -18.16 -2.68 -5.67
C LEU A 128 -18.84 -1.62 -4.80
N GLY A 129 -18.05 -0.92 -3.98
CA GLY A 129 -18.50 0.11 -3.07
C GLY A 129 -19.13 -0.38 -1.76
N THR A 130 -19.27 -1.70 -1.55
CA THR A 130 -19.82 -2.27 -0.29
C THR A 130 -18.71 -2.61 0.70
N ILE A 131 -18.98 -2.48 2.02
CA ILE A 131 -17.97 -2.66 3.08
C ILE A 131 -18.46 -3.65 4.12
N GLY A 132 -17.63 -4.66 4.43
CA GLY A 132 -17.88 -5.60 5.53
C GLY A 132 -19.13 -6.46 5.33
N VAL A 133 -19.63 -6.58 4.10
CA VAL A 133 -20.84 -7.33 3.77
C VAL A 133 -20.64 -8.28 2.59
N THR A 134 -21.46 -9.32 2.50
CA THR A 134 -21.43 -10.28 1.39
C THR A 134 -21.93 -9.65 0.09
N ALA A 135 -21.59 -10.28 -1.04
CA ALA A 135 -22.12 -9.91 -2.36
C ALA A 135 -23.65 -10.10 -2.54
N ALA A 136 -24.38 -10.56 -1.51
CA ALA A 136 -25.84 -10.51 -1.48
C ALA A 136 -26.38 -9.09 -1.20
N VAL A 137 -25.54 -8.17 -0.71
CA VAL A 137 -25.88 -6.75 -0.55
C VAL A 137 -25.61 -6.01 -1.85
N VAL A 138 -26.67 -5.47 -2.46
CA VAL A 138 -26.56 -4.52 -3.57
C VAL A 138 -26.13 -3.16 -3.01
N ARG A 139 -25.27 -2.43 -3.73
CA ARG A 139 -24.79 -1.12 -3.28
C ARG A 139 -25.96 -0.18 -2.95
N SER A 140 -25.85 0.50 -1.81
CA SER A 140 -26.85 1.38 -1.20
C SER A 140 -28.15 0.70 -0.71
N ASP A 141 -28.29 -0.63 -0.76
CA ASP A 141 -29.37 -1.33 -0.03
C ASP A 141 -29.06 -1.39 1.48
N CYS A 142 -29.47 -0.34 2.18
CA CYS A 142 -29.44 -0.25 3.63
C CYS A 142 -29.98 -1.52 4.30
N LYS A 143 -31.18 -1.97 3.92
CA LYS A 143 -31.92 -3.04 4.60
C LYS A 143 -31.32 -4.42 4.35
N ALA A 144 -30.57 -4.61 3.27
CA ALA A 144 -29.74 -5.79 3.08
C ALA A 144 -28.47 -5.75 3.94
N SER A 145 -27.81 -4.59 4.07
CA SER A 145 -26.56 -4.46 4.86
C SER A 145 -26.73 -4.64 6.37
N GLN A 146 -27.93 -4.36 6.91
CA GLN A 146 -28.22 -4.50 8.34
C GLN A 146 -28.64 -5.92 8.75
N ARG A 147 -28.69 -6.88 7.82
CA ARG A 147 -29.03 -8.27 8.15
C ARG A 147 -27.78 -9.04 8.61
N PRO A 148 -27.78 -9.68 9.80
CA PRO A 148 -26.59 -10.36 10.31
C PRO A 148 -26.01 -11.41 9.37
N GLU A 149 -26.84 -12.13 8.59
CA GLU A 149 -26.38 -13.13 7.61
C GLU A 149 -25.59 -12.55 6.44
N ASN A 150 -25.70 -11.24 6.22
CA ASN A 150 -24.95 -10.51 5.19
C ASN A 150 -23.69 -9.83 5.75
N GLN A 151 -23.45 -9.81 7.06
CA GLN A 151 -22.33 -9.12 7.67
C GLN A 151 -21.15 -10.08 7.87
N VAL A 152 -19.93 -9.65 7.50
CA VAL A 152 -18.73 -10.49 7.60
C VAL A 152 -17.70 -9.87 8.55
N ASN A 153 -17.37 -10.60 9.62
CA ASN A 153 -16.41 -10.16 10.62
C ASN A 153 -15.00 -10.10 10.06
N SER A 154 -14.31 -8.99 10.31
CA SER A 154 -12.91 -8.78 9.94
C SER A 154 -11.93 -9.54 10.83
N ILE A 155 -10.69 -9.69 10.40
CA ILE A 155 -9.59 -10.18 11.23
C ILE A 155 -9.32 -9.27 12.44
N LEU A 156 -9.64 -7.97 12.36
CA LEU A 156 -9.58 -7.08 13.53
C LEU A 156 -10.59 -7.55 14.58
N ARG A 157 -11.83 -7.88 14.18
CA ARG A 157 -12.82 -8.47 15.07
C ARG A 157 -12.36 -9.83 15.61
N TRP A 158 -11.82 -10.71 14.76
CA TRP A 158 -11.27 -12.01 15.19
C TRP A 158 -10.13 -11.86 16.22
N ALA A 159 -9.32 -10.80 16.13
CA ALA A 159 -8.28 -10.49 17.09
C ALA A 159 -8.87 -10.01 18.44
N GLN A 160 -9.91 -9.18 18.42
CA GLN A 160 -10.64 -8.76 19.63
C GLN A 160 -11.30 -9.95 20.34
N ASP A 161 -11.97 -10.84 19.59
CA ASP A 161 -12.60 -12.05 20.14
C ASP A 161 -11.56 -12.99 20.80
N ALA A 162 -10.30 -12.97 20.31
CA ALA A 162 -9.16 -13.68 20.88
C ALA A 162 -8.40 -12.90 21.98
N GLY A 163 -8.94 -11.76 22.47
CA GLY A 163 -8.35 -10.97 23.55
C GLY A 163 -7.10 -10.17 23.17
N LYS A 164 -6.77 -10.06 21.88
CA LYS A 164 -5.65 -9.24 21.38
C LYS A 164 -6.05 -7.76 21.35
N LEU A 165 -5.07 -6.88 21.58
CA LEU A 165 -5.30 -5.44 21.37
C LEU A 165 -5.39 -5.14 19.86
N THR A 166 -6.11 -4.09 19.48
CA THR A 166 -6.36 -3.79 18.05
C THR A 166 -6.14 -2.33 17.70
N GLY A 167 -5.62 -2.09 16.48
CA GLY A 167 -5.38 -0.73 16.00
C GLY A 167 -5.53 -0.54 14.49
N ILE A 168 -5.81 0.72 14.13
CA ILE A 168 -5.92 1.27 12.79
C ILE A 168 -5.01 2.49 12.72
N VAL A 169 -4.17 2.54 11.70
CA VAL A 169 -3.34 3.70 11.34
C VAL A 169 -3.52 3.99 9.85
N THR A 170 -3.79 5.23 9.47
CA THR A 170 -3.99 5.59 8.06
C THR A 170 -3.64 7.05 7.77
N THR A 171 -3.22 7.34 6.53
CA THR A 171 -3.17 8.72 5.98
C THR A 171 -4.48 9.18 5.31
N THR A 172 -5.54 8.38 5.34
CA THR A 172 -6.88 8.74 4.85
C THR A 172 -7.78 9.23 5.99
N ARG A 173 -9.10 9.26 5.79
CA ARG A 173 -10.04 9.43 6.90
C ARG A 173 -10.15 8.07 7.58
N VAL A 174 -10.24 7.99 8.90
CA VAL A 174 -10.45 6.70 9.59
C VAL A 174 -11.79 6.03 9.23
N THR A 175 -12.68 6.77 8.57
CA THR A 175 -13.97 6.37 7.98
C THR A 175 -13.88 5.97 6.49
N HIS A 176 -12.71 6.09 5.85
CA HIS A 176 -12.52 5.69 4.46
C HIS A 176 -12.72 4.17 4.27
N ALA A 177 -12.87 3.70 3.03
CA ALA A 177 -13.24 2.31 2.74
C ALA A 177 -12.25 1.26 3.26
N SER A 178 -10.96 1.55 3.10
CA SER A 178 -9.85 0.67 3.47
C SER A 178 -9.74 0.46 5.01
N PRO A 179 -9.76 1.49 5.88
CA PRO A 179 -9.78 1.32 7.32
C PRO A 179 -11.14 0.86 7.86
N SER A 180 -12.26 1.30 7.26
CA SER A 180 -13.60 0.91 7.73
C SER A 180 -13.96 -0.54 7.46
N GLY A 181 -13.35 -1.19 6.45
CA GLY A 181 -13.42 -2.65 6.30
C GLY A 181 -12.93 -3.45 7.51
N THR A 182 -12.24 -2.81 8.47
CA THR A 182 -11.84 -3.48 9.73
C THR A 182 -12.96 -3.49 10.79
N TYR A 183 -14.00 -2.66 10.70
CA TYR A 183 -15.00 -2.50 11.77
C TYR A 183 -16.44 -2.24 11.34
N ALA A 184 -16.69 -1.84 10.09
CA ALA A 184 -17.99 -1.38 9.63
C ALA A 184 -18.67 -2.39 8.69
N HIS A 185 -20.01 -2.36 8.70
CA HIS A 185 -20.88 -3.05 7.76
C HIS A 185 -21.75 -1.99 7.08
N ALA A 186 -21.54 -1.73 5.79
CA ALA A 186 -22.19 -0.64 5.07
C ALA A 186 -22.52 -1.01 3.61
N ALA A 187 -23.74 -0.69 3.20
CA ALA A 187 -24.22 -0.86 1.82
C ALA A 187 -23.49 0.04 0.81
N THR A 188 -22.88 1.15 1.25
CA THR A 188 -22.00 1.97 0.41
C THR A 188 -20.92 2.65 1.24
N ARG A 189 -19.70 2.72 0.69
CA ARG A 189 -18.53 3.41 1.26
C ARG A 189 -18.72 4.91 1.48
N ASP A 190 -19.70 5.49 0.81
CA ASP A 190 -19.96 6.93 0.84
C ASP A 190 -20.63 7.40 2.15
N TRP A 191 -21.18 6.49 2.95
CA TRP A 191 -21.89 6.78 4.21
C TRP A 191 -20.93 7.00 5.39
N GLU A 192 -19.94 7.88 5.21
CA GLU A 192 -18.94 8.20 6.24
C GLU A 192 -19.56 8.91 7.46
N SER A 193 -20.61 9.72 7.25
CA SER A 193 -21.35 10.43 8.31
C SER A 193 -22.88 10.41 8.07
N ASP A 194 -23.68 10.74 9.09
CA ASP A 194 -25.15 10.79 8.99
C ASP A 194 -25.65 11.74 7.88
N LYS A 195 -24.87 12.79 7.56
CA LYS A 195 -25.10 13.70 6.44
C LYS A 195 -25.16 12.96 5.10
N ASP A 196 -24.32 11.95 4.93
CA ASP A 196 -24.13 11.25 3.67
C ASP A 196 -25.17 10.12 3.52
N VAL A 197 -25.55 9.46 4.63
CA VAL A 197 -26.74 8.58 4.69
C VAL A 197 -28.01 9.35 4.31
N ARG A 198 -28.21 10.54 4.90
CA ARG A 198 -29.37 11.42 4.60
C ARG A 198 -29.38 11.94 3.16
N LYS A 199 -28.21 12.15 2.55
CA LYS A 199 -28.07 12.58 1.14
C LYS A 199 -28.68 11.55 0.19
N ASP A 200 -28.53 10.27 0.50
CA ASP A 200 -29.10 9.16 -0.27
C ASP A 200 -30.56 8.83 0.14
N LYS A 201 -31.17 9.67 0.99
CA LYS A 201 -32.55 9.56 1.51
C LYS A 201 -32.81 8.32 2.37
N VAL A 202 -31.76 7.78 2.97
CA VAL A 202 -31.83 6.72 3.98
C VAL A 202 -31.92 7.36 5.37
N ASP A 203 -32.60 6.70 6.31
CA ASP A 203 -32.66 7.12 7.71
C ASP A 203 -31.40 6.65 8.46
N PRO A 204 -30.59 7.54 9.06
CA PRO A 204 -29.43 7.14 9.87
C PRO A 204 -29.77 6.32 11.11
N GLU A 205 -31.02 6.34 11.58
CA GLU A 205 -31.48 5.45 12.65
C GLU A 205 -31.71 4.01 12.15
N GLU A 206 -32.06 3.81 10.87
CA GLU A 206 -32.11 2.48 10.22
C GLU A 206 -30.73 2.03 9.72
N CYS A 207 -29.85 2.95 9.29
CA CYS A 207 -28.50 2.65 8.82
C CYS A 207 -27.44 3.56 9.49
N PRO A 208 -26.72 3.07 10.51
CA PRO A 208 -25.70 3.85 11.20
C PRO A 208 -24.52 4.14 10.26
N ASP A 209 -24.10 5.41 10.21
CA ASP A 209 -22.94 5.83 9.44
C ASP A 209 -21.62 5.25 9.96
N ILE A 210 -20.59 5.22 9.10
CA ILE A 210 -19.31 4.58 9.41
C ILE A 210 -18.64 5.23 10.64
N ALA A 211 -18.69 6.56 10.80
CA ALA A 211 -18.15 7.22 12.00
C ALA A 211 -18.88 6.78 13.29
N GLN A 212 -20.20 6.62 13.25
CA GLN A 212 -20.98 6.05 14.35
C GLN A 212 -20.59 4.59 14.61
N GLN A 213 -20.45 3.75 13.58
CA GLN A 213 -20.01 2.37 13.74
C GLN A 213 -18.63 2.25 14.38
N LEU A 214 -17.70 3.18 14.09
CA LEU A 214 -16.39 3.24 14.73
C LEU A 214 -16.46 3.55 16.24
N VAL A 215 -17.37 4.43 16.66
CA VAL A 215 -17.43 4.89 18.06
C VAL A 215 -18.35 4.04 18.93
N THR A 216 -19.51 3.63 18.41
CA THR A 216 -20.55 2.93 19.18
C THR A 216 -20.74 1.47 18.79
N GLY A 217 -20.29 1.06 17.60
CA GLY A 217 -20.38 -0.33 17.14
C GLY A 217 -19.53 -1.29 17.97
N GLU A 218 -19.90 -2.57 18.00
CA GLU A 218 -19.28 -3.57 18.87
C GLU A 218 -17.77 -3.71 18.60
N THR A 219 -17.38 -3.82 17.33
CA THR A 219 -15.97 -3.90 16.90
C THR A 219 -15.26 -2.56 17.13
N GLY A 220 -15.85 -1.46 16.62
CA GLY A 220 -15.24 -0.13 16.64
C GLY A 220 -14.90 0.37 18.04
N ARG A 221 -15.84 0.28 18.99
CA ARG A 221 -15.64 0.77 20.37
C ARG A 221 -14.54 0.02 21.14
N ASN A 222 -14.12 -1.15 20.68
CA ASN A 222 -13.09 -1.97 21.31
C ASN A 222 -11.69 -1.78 20.68
N ILE A 223 -11.55 -0.93 19.66
CA ILE A 223 -10.24 -0.61 19.07
C ILE A 223 -9.42 0.26 20.03
N ASN A 224 -8.18 -0.17 20.32
CA ASN A 224 -7.28 0.52 21.25
C ASN A 224 -6.56 1.70 20.60
N VAL A 225 -6.24 1.65 19.31
CA VAL A 225 -5.54 2.73 18.61
C VAL A 225 -6.24 3.06 17.30
N ILE A 226 -6.66 4.32 17.13
CA ILE A 226 -7.25 4.84 15.90
C ILE A 226 -6.46 6.09 15.53
N LEU A 227 -5.64 6.05 14.48
CA LEU A 227 -4.82 7.17 14.03
C LEU A 227 -5.08 7.47 12.54
N GLY A 228 -5.35 8.72 12.21
CA GLY A 228 -5.46 9.20 10.82
C GLY A 228 -6.15 10.54 10.72
N GLY A 229 -6.81 10.82 9.61
CA GLY A 229 -7.64 12.02 9.44
C GLY A 229 -9.14 11.78 9.71
N GLY A 230 -9.95 12.82 9.52
CA GLY A 230 -11.40 12.73 9.33
C GLY A 230 -12.25 13.38 10.41
N ARG A 231 -11.70 14.30 11.23
CA ARG A 231 -12.41 14.95 12.35
C ARG A 231 -13.82 15.44 11.97
N ARG A 232 -14.02 15.94 10.75
CA ARG A 232 -15.31 16.48 10.30
C ARG A 232 -16.45 15.45 10.35
N GLU A 233 -16.19 14.16 10.11
CA GLU A 233 -17.24 13.12 10.08
C GLU A 233 -17.75 12.79 11.51
N PHE A 234 -16.97 13.13 12.53
CA PHE A 234 -17.28 12.92 13.95
C PHE A 234 -17.96 14.12 14.62
N ARG A 235 -17.81 15.34 14.07
CA ARG A 235 -18.31 16.58 14.67
C ARG A 235 -19.57 17.13 13.99
N SER A 236 -20.46 17.72 14.78
CA SER A 236 -21.61 18.50 14.32
C SER A 236 -21.21 19.64 13.37
N SER A 237 -21.97 19.80 12.28
CA SER A 237 -21.75 20.87 11.29
C SER A 237 -22.04 22.30 11.76
N LYS A 238 -22.39 22.46 13.04
CA LYS A 238 -22.47 23.75 13.75
C LYS A 238 -21.17 24.10 14.49
N VAL A 239 -20.26 23.14 14.63
CA VAL A 239 -18.97 23.26 15.33
C VAL A 239 -17.84 23.44 14.31
N ARG A 240 -16.83 24.22 14.69
CA ARG A 240 -15.52 24.24 14.01
C ARG A 240 -14.53 23.41 14.82
N ASP A 241 -13.70 22.65 14.14
CA ASP A 241 -12.66 21.83 14.75
C ASP A 241 -11.43 22.66 15.14
N GLU A 242 -10.40 21.97 15.61
CA GLU A 242 -9.16 22.51 16.15
C GLU A 242 -8.35 23.35 15.14
N GLU A 243 -8.57 23.15 13.84
CA GLU A 243 -7.93 23.91 12.75
C GLU A 243 -8.92 24.88 12.06
N GLY A 244 -10.14 24.98 12.60
CA GLY A 244 -11.17 25.90 12.18
C GLY A 244 -12.12 25.35 11.11
N GLU A 245 -11.98 24.09 10.68
CA GLU A 245 -12.84 23.49 9.66
C GLU A 245 -14.18 23.02 10.23
N LYS A 246 -15.22 22.96 9.38
CA LYS A 246 -16.58 22.62 9.85
C LYS A 246 -16.79 21.11 9.91
N GLY A 247 -17.47 20.66 10.97
CA GLY A 247 -18.03 19.33 11.04
C GLY A 247 -19.03 19.03 9.91
N HIS A 248 -19.32 17.75 9.69
CA HIS A 248 -20.28 17.29 8.69
C HIS A 248 -21.64 16.91 9.29
N ARG A 249 -21.66 16.40 10.53
CA ARG A 249 -22.86 15.74 11.10
C ARG A 249 -24.08 16.67 11.18
N LYS A 250 -25.28 16.10 11.01
CA LYS A 250 -26.58 16.78 11.01
C LYS A 250 -27.47 16.40 12.18
N ASP A 251 -27.23 15.23 12.79
CA ASP A 251 -27.80 14.80 14.07
C ASP A 251 -27.45 15.72 15.26
N GLY A 252 -26.38 16.50 15.16
CA GLY A 252 -25.89 17.40 16.21
C GLY A 252 -24.98 16.74 17.24
N ARG A 253 -24.57 15.48 17.03
CA ARG A 253 -23.67 14.73 17.90
C ARG A 253 -22.21 15.18 17.76
N ASP A 254 -21.42 14.88 18.79
CA ASP A 254 -19.97 14.91 18.75
C ASP A 254 -19.44 13.54 19.19
N LEU A 255 -19.01 12.76 18.21
CA LEU A 255 -18.60 11.37 18.40
C LEU A 255 -17.23 11.26 19.08
N ILE A 256 -16.40 12.31 19.06
CA ILE A 256 -15.14 12.35 19.81
C ILE A 256 -15.46 12.42 21.31
N ASP A 257 -16.39 13.30 21.71
CA ASP A 257 -16.83 13.38 23.10
C ASP A 257 -17.72 12.20 23.55
N GLU A 258 -18.42 11.51 22.64
CA GLU A 258 -19.03 10.20 22.94
C GLU A 258 -17.97 9.13 23.21
N TRP A 259 -16.95 9.00 22.35
CA TRP A 259 -15.84 8.06 22.55
C TRP A 259 -15.14 8.31 23.89
N ARG A 260 -14.80 9.57 24.20
CA ARG A 260 -14.12 9.94 25.47
C ARG A 260 -14.96 9.59 26.70
N ARG A 261 -16.28 9.77 26.64
CA ARG A 261 -17.20 9.37 27.72
C ARG A 261 -17.26 7.86 27.89
N GLU A 262 -17.40 7.10 26.81
CA GLU A 262 -17.47 5.64 26.88
C GLU A 262 -16.20 5.02 27.48
N LYS A 263 -15.00 5.51 27.12
CA LYS A 263 -13.75 5.03 27.76
C LYS A 263 -13.66 5.42 29.23
N LYS A 264 -14.13 6.62 29.60
CA LYS A 264 -14.17 7.08 30.99
C LYS A 264 -15.12 6.22 31.84
N ASP A 265 -16.28 5.87 31.30
CA ASP A 265 -17.25 5.01 31.99
C ASP A 265 -16.71 3.57 32.17
N ARG A 266 -15.91 3.09 31.22
CA ARG A 266 -15.08 1.88 31.34
C ARG A 266 -13.88 2.00 32.29
N ARG A 267 -13.60 3.18 32.85
CA ARG A 267 -12.42 3.51 33.68
C ARG A 267 -11.07 3.27 32.98
N ALA A 268 -11.05 3.32 31.64
CA ALA A 268 -9.82 3.16 30.86
C ALA A 268 -9.10 4.50 30.68
N ASN A 269 -7.77 4.47 30.61
CA ASN A 269 -6.97 5.67 30.35
C ASN A 269 -6.98 6.01 28.86
N ALA A 270 -7.89 6.91 28.46
CA ALA A 270 -8.09 7.30 27.07
C ALA A 270 -7.50 8.66 26.74
N THR A 271 -6.72 8.72 25.66
CA THR A 271 -6.08 9.92 25.14
C THR A 271 -6.65 10.28 23.77
N TYR A 272 -7.05 11.54 23.60
CA TYR A 272 -7.40 12.11 22.29
C TYR A 272 -6.34 13.15 21.90
N VAL A 273 -5.88 13.09 20.65
CA VAL A 273 -4.90 14.01 20.06
C VAL A 273 -5.36 14.41 18.66
N TRP A 274 -4.94 15.59 18.20
CA TRP A 274 -5.32 16.12 16.87
C TRP A 274 -4.12 16.70 16.11
N ASP A 275 -2.93 16.71 16.70
CA ASP A 275 -1.70 17.23 16.13
C ASP A 275 -0.50 16.31 16.43
N ARG A 276 0.62 16.59 15.76
CA ARG A 276 1.88 15.87 15.92
C ARG A 276 2.46 16.01 17.33
N GLN A 277 2.36 17.19 17.95
CA GLN A 277 2.89 17.40 19.31
C GLN A 277 2.11 16.56 20.32
N GLY A 278 0.78 16.51 20.21
CA GLY A 278 -0.08 15.62 20.97
C GLY A 278 0.31 14.16 20.79
N LEU A 279 0.48 13.69 19.54
CA LEU A 279 0.89 12.30 19.26
C LEU A 279 2.25 11.95 19.91
N LEU A 280 3.25 12.83 19.77
CA LEU A 280 4.58 12.63 20.35
C LEU A 280 4.59 12.75 21.88
N GLY A 281 3.60 13.44 22.46
CA GLY A 281 3.36 13.55 23.91
C GLY A 281 2.57 12.39 24.53
N VAL A 282 2.04 11.44 23.73
CA VAL A 282 1.36 10.24 24.25
C VAL A 282 2.31 9.44 25.12
N GLN A 283 1.83 8.96 26.27
CA GLN A 283 2.54 8.04 27.16
C GLN A 283 2.12 6.59 26.86
N PRO A 284 2.84 5.82 26.02
CA PRO A 284 2.29 4.57 25.48
C PRO A 284 2.09 3.53 26.58
N GLU A 285 2.98 3.50 27.57
CA GLU A 285 2.94 2.58 28.72
C GLU A 285 1.62 2.68 29.51
N THR A 286 1.04 3.88 29.62
CA THR A 286 -0.15 4.13 30.44
C THR A 286 -1.43 4.31 29.63
N THR A 287 -1.38 4.71 28.36
CA THR A 287 -2.58 4.91 27.51
C THR A 287 -3.21 3.56 27.11
N ASP A 288 -4.48 3.33 27.46
CA ASP A 288 -5.23 2.11 27.10
C ASP A 288 -5.95 2.26 25.75
N TYR A 289 -6.37 3.49 25.45
CA TYR A 289 -7.08 3.87 24.23
C TYR A 289 -6.54 5.19 23.68
N LEU A 290 -6.20 5.23 22.39
CA LEU A 290 -5.69 6.40 21.69
C LEU A 290 -6.54 6.69 20.44
N LEU A 291 -7.11 7.90 20.38
CA LEU A 291 -7.75 8.44 19.19
C LEU A 291 -6.95 9.66 18.70
N GLY A 292 -6.33 9.55 17.54
CA GLY A 292 -5.58 10.61 16.87
C GLY A 292 -6.25 10.98 15.56
N LEU A 293 -6.82 12.19 15.47
CA LEU A 293 -7.48 12.68 14.27
C LEU A 293 -6.80 13.97 13.79
N PHE A 294 -5.83 13.81 12.89
CA PHE A 294 -4.84 14.84 12.55
C PHE A 294 -5.31 15.87 11.52
N GLU A 295 -6.35 15.55 10.76
CA GLU A 295 -6.90 16.44 9.74
C GLU A 295 -8.43 16.44 9.73
N ALA A 296 -9.01 17.51 9.19
CA ALA A 296 -10.46 17.63 9.05
C ALA A 296 -11.01 16.57 8.08
N SER A 297 -10.26 16.25 7.02
CA SER A 297 -10.55 15.25 5.99
C SER A 297 -9.47 14.17 5.99
N HIS A 298 -9.03 13.65 4.83
CA HIS A 298 -7.78 12.90 4.76
C HIS A 298 -6.63 13.77 5.29
N MET A 299 -5.58 13.14 5.83
CA MET A 299 -4.29 13.79 6.08
C MET A 299 -3.78 14.46 4.80
N GLU A 300 -2.87 15.43 4.88
CA GLU A 300 -2.23 15.98 3.69
C GLU A 300 -1.30 14.97 3.02
N TYR A 301 -0.75 15.31 1.86
CA TYR A 301 0.29 14.47 1.27
C TYR A 301 1.61 14.70 2.00
N HIS A 302 2.40 13.65 2.28
CA HIS A 302 3.61 13.71 3.09
C HIS A 302 4.58 14.85 2.68
N MET A 303 4.91 15.02 1.39
CA MET A 303 5.74 16.15 0.93
C MET A 303 5.11 17.56 1.01
N ALA A 304 3.81 17.66 1.31
CA ALA A 304 3.05 18.90 1.41
C ALA A 304 2.50 19.17 2.83
N ALA A 305 2.55 18.17 3.70
CA ALA A 305 2.19 18.24 5.12
C ALA A 305 3.08 19.24 5.87
N ASN A 306 2.53 19.84 6.93
CA ASN A 306 3.32 20.69 7.82
C ASN A 306 3.99 19.82 8.91
N PRO A 307 5.33 19.66 8.91
CA PRO A 307 6.02 18.75 9.83
C PRO A 307 5.97 19.21 11.31
N ASP A 308 5.49 20.42 11.60
CA ASP A 308 5.29 20.88 12.98
C ASP A 308 3.92 20.48 13.55
N THR A 309 2.89 20.34 12.71
CA THR A 309 1.50 20.06 13.13
C THR A 309 1.01 18.66 12.77
N GLU A 310 1.54 18.04 11.72
CA GLU A 310 1.01 16.78 11.19
C GLU A 310 2.04 15.63 11.30
N PRO A 311 1.71 14.49 11.95
CA PRO A 311 2.65 13.40 12.16
C PRO A 311 2.84 12.58 10.88
N THR A 312 4.04 12.03 10.68
CA THR A 312 4.25 11.12 9.54
C THR A 312 3.62 9.75 9.82
N LEU A 313 3.36 8.96 8.76
CA LEU A 313 2.87 7.59 8.89
C LEU A 313 3.82 6.73 9.74
N SER A 314 5.13 6.92 9.59
CA SER A 314 6.14 6.27 10.43
C SER A 314 6.00 6.63 11.92
N GLU A 315 5.68 7.89 12.25
CA GLU A 315 5.48 8.31 13.64
C GLU A 315 4.20 7.71 14.24
N MET A 316 3.10 7.72 13.49
CA MET A 316 1.85 7.06 13.89
C MET A 316 2.04 5.57 14.15
N VAL A 317 2.73 4.84 13.27
CA VAL A 317 3.03 3.42 13.44
C VAL A 317 3.88 3.15 14.70
N ARG A 318 4.91 3.97 14.96
CA ARG A 318 5.74 3.81 16.16
C ARG A 318 4.94 3.98 17.45
N THR A 319 4.05 4.98 17.51
CA THR A 319 3.20 5.20 18.69
C THR A 319 2.15 4.09 18.82
N ALA A 320 1.52 3.68 17.73
CA ALA A 320 0.54 2.59 17.73
C ALA A 320 1.13 1.28 18.25
N ILE A 321 2.28 0.85 17.72
CA ILE A 321 2.93 -0.40 18.17
C ILE A 321 3.31 -0.33 19.65
N ARG A 322 3.80 0.82 20.15
CA ARG A 322 4.13 0.98 21.57
C ARG A 322 2.91 0.85 22.48
N VAL A 323 1.76 1.44 22.12
CA VAL A 323 0.51 1.29 22.88
C VAL A 323 0.02 -0.18 22.84
N LEU A 324 0.05 -0.81 21.67
CA LEU A 324 -0.49 -2.16 21.45
C LEU A 324 0.40 -3.29 22.02
N SER A 325 1.72 -3.08 22.11
CA SER A 325 2.68 -4.10 22.58
C SER A 325 2.48 -4.53 24.04
N LYS A 326 1.70 -3.76 24.81
CA LYS A 326 1.28 -4.09 26.18
C LYS A 326 0.31 -5.27 26.26
N GLY A 327 -0.32 -5.64 25.13
CA GLY A 327 -1.23 -6.77 25.03
C GLY A 327 -0.54 -8.09 25.38
N LYS A 328 -1.05 -8.79 26.40
CA LYS A 328 -0.54 -10.12 26.80
C LYS A 328 -0.68 -11.13 25.65
N GLU A 329 -1.87 -11.17 25.05
CA GLU A 329 -2.18 -12.01 23.87
C GLU A 329 -1.57 -11.47 22.56
N GLY A 330 -0.90 -10.31 22.59
CA GLY A 330 -0.41 -9.59 21.42
C GLY A 330 -1.46 -8.65 20.81
N PHE A 331 -1.25 -8.29 19.55
CA PHE A 331 -2.10 -7.33 18.84
C PHE A 331 -2.31 -7.64 17.35
N PHE A 332 -3.38 -7.08 16.79
CA PHE A 332 -3.55 -6.87 15.34
C PHE A 332 -3.47 -5.37 15.04
N LEU A 333 -2.70 -4.99 14.01
CA LEU A 333 -2.56 -3.61 13.55
C LEU A 333 -2.75 -3.54 12.03
N PHE A 334 -3.73 -2.74 11.60
CA PHE A 334 -3.87 -2.33 10.21
C PHE A 334 -3.18 -0.97 10.00
N VAL A 335 -2.36 -0.86 8.95
CA VAL A 335 -1.65 0.36 8.55
C VAL A 335 -1.87 0.66 7.08
N GLU A 336 -2.36 1.84 6.74
CA GLU A 336 -2.70 2.24 5.36
C GLU A 336 -1.86 3.43 4.88
N GLY A 337 -1.20 3.26 3.74
CA GLY A 337 -0.59 4.35 2.96
C GLY A 337 -1.56 4.95 1.94
N GLY A 338 -2.79 5.28 2.35
CA GLY A 338 -3.91 5.47 1.41
C GLY A 338 -3.91 6.76 0.58
N LYS A 339 -2.92 7.62 0.79
CA LYS A 339 -2.67 8.79 -0.06
C LYS A 339 -1.99 8.43 -1.39
N ILE A 340 -1.46 7.21 -1.54
CA ILE A 340 -0.90 6.67 -2.79
C ILE A 340 -1.97 6.71 -3.89
N ASP A 341 -3.11 6.05 -3.66
CA ASP A 341 -4.29 6.09 -4.54
C ASP A 341 -4.73 7.53 -4.88
N LEU A 342 -4.96 8.35 -3.85
CA LEU A 342 -5.45 9.72 -4.05
C LEU A 342 -4.47 10.60 -4.84
N ALA A 343 -3.19 10.23 -4.95
CA ALA A 343 -2.24 10.86 -5.85
C ALA A 343 -2.34 10.29 -7.28
N HIS A 344 -2.44 8.97 -7.45
CA HIS A 344 -2.63 8.31 -8.75
C HIS A 344 -3.94 8.72 -9.43
N HIS A 345 -5.06 8.80 -8.70
CA HIS A 345 -6.33 9.36 -9.17
C HIS A 345 -6.19 10.77 -9.78
N LYS A 346 -5.20 11.56 -9.34
CA LYS A 346 -4.89 12.91 -9.85
C LYS A 346 -3.79 12.92 -10.92
N ALA A 347 -3.33 11.73 -11.36
CA ALA A 347 -2.14 11.48 -12.17
C ALA A 347 -0.85 12.10 -11.60
N ARG A 348 -0.78 12.35 -10.28
CA ARG A 348 0.34 13.03 -9.60
C ARG A 348 1.40 12.02 -9.15
N ALA A 349 2.09 11.42 -10.10
CA ALA A 349 3.10 10.38 -9.83
C ALA A 349 4.12 10.83 -8.77
N ARG A 350 4.65 12.06 -8.83
CA ARG A 350 5.62 12.58 -7.85
C ARG A 350 5.12 12.45 -6.39
N ARG A 351 3.84 12.73 -6.12
CA ARG A 351 3.21 12.53 -4.81
C ARG A 351 3.00 11.05 -4.49
N ALA A 352 2.48 10.26 -5.43
CA ALA A 352 2.22 8.83 -5.22
C ALA A 352 3.49 8.04 -4.84
N LEU A 353 4.62 8.36 -5.47
CA LEU A 353 5.91 7.73 -5.17
C LEU A 353 6.44 8.13 -3.78
N ASP A 354 6.26 9.38 -3.35
CA ASP A 354 6.66 9.86 -2.02
C ASP A 354 5.82 9.23 -0.90
N GLU A 355 4.50 9.12 -1.08
CA GLU A 355 3.62 8.37 -0.19
C GLU A 355 4.05 6.91 -0.08
N THR A 356 4.42 6.28 -1.20
CA THR A 356 4.95 4.90 -1.23
C THR A 356 6.29 4.78 -0.49
N ILE A 357 7.14 5.81 -0.54
CA ILE A 357 8.42 5.87 0.18
C ILE A 357 8.21 6.07 1.69
N GLU A 358 7.28 6.92 2.11
CA GLU A 358 6.93 7.07 3.53
C GLU A 358 6.22 5.82 4.09
N PHE A 359 5.36 5.17 3.29
CA PHE A 359 4.80 3.85 3.62
C PHE A 359 5.90 2.79 3.80
N ALA A 360 6.92 2.75 2.93
CA ALA A 360 8.06 1.86 3.10
C ALA A 360 8.89 2.16 4.36
N LYS A 361 9.02 3.43 4.76
CA LYS A 361 9.63 3.83 6.06
C LYS A 361 8.78 3.39 7.25
N ALA A 362 7.45 3.45 7.14
CA ALA A 362 6.54 2.98 8.18
C ALA A 362 6.61 1.46 8.39
N VAL A 363 6.76 0.68 7.30
CA VAL A 363 7.07 -0.77 7.39
C VAL A 363 8.39 -1.00 8.12
N GLN A 364 9.45 -0.26 7.76
CA GLN A 364 10.74 -0.36 8.45
C GLN A 364 10.61 -0.03 9.95
N ALA A 365 9.87 1.03 10.29
CA ALA A 365 9.63 1.45 11.67
C ALA A 365 8.93 0.38 12.51
N ALA A 366 8.07 -0.47 11.92
CA ALA A 366 7.49 -1.62 12.58
C ALA A 366 8.47 -2.78 12.76
N GLN A 367 9.31 -3.07 11.77
CA GLN A 367 10.37 -4.10 11.89
C GLN A 367 11.41 -3.74 12.96
N GLU A 368 11.64 -2.45 13.22
CA GLU A 368 12.50 -1.97 14.31
C GLU A 368 11.88 -2.13 15.71
N LEU A 369 10.57 -2.36 15.82
CA LEU A 369 9.83 -2.45 17.08
C LEU A 369 9.24 -3.83 17.37
N THR A 370 9.41 -4.81 16.48
CA THR A 370 8.79 -6.13 16.57
C THR A 370 9.76 -7.27 16.23
N SER A 371 9.45 -8.49 16.67
CA SER A 371 10.30 -9.66 16.43
C SER A 371 9.73 -10.52 15.31
N VAL A 372 10.55 -10.85 14.30
CA VAL A 372 10.19 -11.80 13.24
C VAL A 372 9.89 -13.22 13.75
N GLN A 373 10.17 -13.53 15.03
CA GLN A 373 9.85 -14.83 15.64
C GLN A 373 8.43 -14.90 16.21
N ASP A 374 7.78 -13.76 16.49
CA ASP A 374 6.44 -13.69 17.08
C ASP A 374 5.47 -12.76 16.33
N THR A 375 5.96 -12.01 15.34
CA THR A 375 5.18 -11.00 14.62
C THR A 375 5.14 -11.33 13.12
N LEU A 376 3.95 -11.63 12.60
CA LEU A 376 3.71 -11.73 11.17
C LEU A 376 3.47 -10.33 10.62
N THR A 377 4.30 -9.90 9.66
CA THR A 377 4.08 -8.65 8.90
C THR A 377 3.77 -9.00 7.46
N VAL A 378 2.64 -8.52 6.97
CA VAL A 378 2.20 -8.64 5.57
C VAL A 378 2.11 -7.24 4.98
N VAL A 379 2.63 -7.05 3.77
CA VAL A 379 2.51 -5.82 2.98
C VAL A 379 1.84 -6.15 1.65
N THR A 380 0.79 -5.42 1.28
CA THR A 380 0.08 -5.60 0.01
C THR A 380 -0.50 -4.28 -0.49
N ALA A 381 -1.11 -4.31 -1.66
CA ALA A 381 -2.10 -3.33 -2.09
C ALA A 381 -3.50 -3.96 -2.13
N ASP A 382 -4.51 -3.13 -2.30
CA ASP A 382 -5.90 -3.54 -2.47
C ASP A 382 -6.32 -3.61 -3.95
N HIS A 383 -5.83 -2.69 -4.78
CA HIS A 383 -5.91 -2.69 -6.24
C HIS A 383 -4.66 -2.02 -6.86
N ALA A 384 -4.57 -2.03 -8.19
CA ALA A 384 -3.54 -1.31 -8.94
C ALA A 384 -4.04 0.09 -9.36
N HIS A 385 -3.25 0.81 -10.16
CA HIS A 385 -3.65 1.95 -10.99
C HIS A 385 -3.19 1.74 -12.42
N THR A 386 -3.70 2.53 -13.35
CA THR A 386 -3.31 2.48 -14.76
C THR A 386 -1.96 3.15 -15.06
N MET A 387 -1.10 3.33 -14.05
CA MET A 387 0.24 3.90 -14.20
C MET A 387 1.17 2.90 -14.90
N SER A 388 1.86 3.32 -15.95
CA SER A 388 2.88 2.53 -16.63
C SER A 388 4.28 3.16 -16.54
N ILE A 389 5.31 2.34 -16.77
CA ILE A 389 6.70 2.76 -16.96
C ILE A 389 7.07 2.44 -18.42
N SER A 390 7.19 3.45 -19.26
CA SER A 390 7.42 3.32 -20.70
C SER A 390 8.91 3.42 -21.09
N GLY A 391 9.30 2.63 -22.09
CA GLY A 391 10.69 2.52 -22.58
C GLY A 391 11.09 3.63 -23.57
N TYR A 392 12.38 3.98 -23.70
CA TYR A 392 13.56 3.31 -23.16
C TYR A 392 14.52 4.33 -22.48
N PRO A 393 14.20 4.82 -21.27
CA PRO A 393 15.10 5.71 -20.53
C PRO A 393 16.41 4.99 -20.16
N THR A 394 17.49 5.75 -20.06
CA THR A 394 18.80 5.24 -19.61
C THR A 394 18.79 4.93 -18.11
N ARG A 395 19.61 3.98 -17.67
CA ARG A 395 19.84 3.73 -16.24
C ARG A 395 20.42 4.97 -15.56
N GLY A 396 19.80 5.43 -14.48
CA GLY A 396 20.08 6.67 -13.78
C GLY A 396 19.26 7.88 -14.26
N ASN A 397 18.35 7.72 -15.22
CA ASN A 397 17.39 8.77 -15.59
C ASN A 397 16.42 9.06 -14.44
N ASP A 398 15.90 10.29 -14.37
CA ASP A 398 14.78 10.59 -13.48
C ASP A 398 13.55 9.77 -13.93
N ILE A 399 13.00 8.95 -13.02
CA ILE A 399 11.80 8.13 -13.27
C ILE A 399 10.57 9.01 -13.51
N LEU A 400 10.59 10.25 -13.02
CA LEU A 400 9.59 11.29 -13.25
C LEU A 400 9.91 12.15 -14.51
N GLY A 401 11.01 11.86 -15.21
CA GLY A 401 11.47 12.61 -16.38
C GLY A 401 11.00 12.07 -17.73
N ILE A 402 11.48 12.73 -18.79
CA ILE A 402 11.34 12.29 -20.19
C ILE A 402 12.09 10.96 -20.41
N ALA A 403 11.46 10.02 -21.09
CA ALA A 403 12.06 8.75 -21.51
C ALA A 403 12.78 8.86 -22.85
N GLY A 404 12.27 9.69 -23.75
CA GLY A 404 12.85 9.94 -25.07
C GLY A 404 11.93 10.76 -25.97
N THR A 405 12.23 10.75 -27.26
CA THR A 405 11.46 11.41 -28.32
C THR A 405 10.75 10.36 -29.18
N SER A 406 9.48 10.58 -29.50
CA SER A 406 8.72 9.70 -30.39
C SER A 406 9.29 9.72 -31.81
N ASN A 407 9.47 8.54 -32.41
CA ASN A 407 9.89 8.41 -33.80
C ASN A 407 8.82 8.83 -34.82
N VAL A 408 7.55 8.96 -34.41
CA VAL A 408 6.43 9.32 -35.28
C VAL A 408 6.22 10.83 -35.36
N ASP A 409 6.08 11.51 -34.21
CA ASP A 409 5.72 12.94 -34.15
C ASP A 409 6.87 13.86 -33.68
N GLN A 410 8.05 13.28 -33.42
CA GLN A 410 9.27 13.98 -33.00
C GLN A 410 9.13 14.81 -31.71
N LYS A 411 8.14 14.49 -30.86
CA LYS A 411 7.93 15.14 -29.56
C LYS A 411 8.33 14.25 -28.38
N PRO A 412 8.77 14.82 -27.25
CA PRO A 412 9.15 14.04 -26.07
C PRO A 412 7.97 13.30 -25.45
N PHE A 413 8.25 12.23 -24.72
CA PHE A 413 7.28 11.49 -23.90
C PHE A 413 7.91 11.11 -22.55
N THR A 414 7.09 11.08 -21.49
CA THR A 414 7.51 10.78 -20.12
C THR A 414 7.74 9.29 -19.89
N THR A 415 8.64 8.98 -18.96
CA THR A 415 8.84 7.60 -18.46
C THR A 415 7.58 7.09 -17.79
N ILE A 416 6.99 7.87 -16.88
CA ILE A 416 5.68 7.57 -16.29
C ILE A 416 4.56 8.15 -17.16
N ASN A 417 3.50 7.37 -17.36
CA ASN A 417 2.23 7.82 -17.90
C ASN A 417 1.07 7.01 -17.31
N TYR A 418 -0.16 7.38 -17.63
CA TYR A 418 -1.38 6.71 -17.20
C TYR A 418 -2.24 6.33 -18.42
N ALA A 419 -3.07 5.29 -18.32
CA ALA A 419 -4.03 5.00 -19.39
C ALA A 419 -5.10 6.09 -19.49
N ASN A 420 -5.52 6.68 -18.36
CA ASN A 420 -6.55 7.71 -18.34
C ASN A 420 -6.31 8.75 -17.22
N GLY A 421 -7.18 9.76 -17.11
CA GLY A 421 -7.19 10.70 -15.98
C GLY A 421 -6.99 12.17 -16.34
N PRO A 422 -6.82 13.03 -15.31
CA PRO A 422 -6.79 14.49 -15.48
C PRO A 422 -5.51 15.03 -16.12
N GLY A 423 -4.47 14.19 -16.23
CA GLY A 423 -3.24 14.53 -16.95
C GLY A 423 -3.34 14.44 -18.47
N TYR A 424 -4.50 14.04 -19.03
CA TYR A 424 -4.73 14.06 -20.48
C TYR A 424 -4.48 15.45 -21.08
N LYS A 425 -3.52 15.54 -22.01
CA LYS A 425 -3.17 16.77 -22.71
C LYS A 425 -3.91 16.81 -24.05
N ARG A 426 -4.82 17.78 -24.21
CA ARG A 426 -5.56 17.95 -25.48
C ARG A 426 -4.58 18.17 -26.65
N PRO A 427 -4.78 17.48 -27.80
CA PRO A 427 -4.05 17.78 -29.02
C PRO A 427 -4.18 19.25 -29.45
N SER A 428 -3.24 19.72 -30.27
CA SER A 428 -3.30 21.03 -30.91
C SER A 428 -4.52 21.16 -31.83
N LYS A 429 -4.80 22.38 -32.29
CA LYS A 429 -5.83 22.62 -33.33
C LYS A 429 -5.59 21.87 -34.64
N THR A 430 -4.36 21.40 -34.89
CA THR A 430 -3.98 20.60 -36.07
C THR A 430 -4.01 19.09 -35.79
N GLY A 431 -4.50 18.66 -34.63
CA GLY A 431 -4.52 17.25 -34.20
C GLY A 431 -3.17 16.70 -33.70
N ALA A 432 -2.11 17.50 -33.70
CA ALA A 432 -0.80 17.06 -33.22
C ALA A 432 -0.81 16.88 -31.69
N ARG A 433 -0.18 15.81 -31.20
CA ARG A 433 0.00 15.57 -29.75
C ARG A 433 0.62 16.79 -29.06
N TYR A 434 0.20 17.04 -27.81
CA TYR A 434 0.79 18.09 -26.98
C TYR A 434 2.30 17.86 -26.79
N ASP A 435 3.07 18.94 -26.77
CA ASP A 435 4.52 18.90 -26.60
C ASP A 435 4.88 19.12 -25.13
N LEU A 436 5.56 18.15 -24.52
CA LEU A 436 5.91 18.17 -23.10
C LEU A 436 7.22 18.93 -22.81
N SER A 437 7.90 19.46 -23.82
CA SER A 437 9.23 20.11 -23.67
C SER A 437 9.24 21.31 -22.72
N SER A 438 8.09 21.96 -22.51
CA SER A 438 7.92 23.13 -21.64
C SER A 438 7.20 22.84 -20.33
N ASP A 439 6.89 21.57 -20.02
CA ASP A 439 6.13 21.20 -18.84
C ASP A 439 7.02 21.14 -17.58
N ASP A 440 6.61 21.81 -16.51
CA ASP A 440 7.26 21.75 -15.20
C ASP A 440 6.89 20.43 -14.47
N MET A 441 7.73 19.41 -14.68
CA MET A 441 7.62 18.10 -14.03
C MET A 441 8.27 18.05 -12.62
N ALA A 442 8.93 19.14 -12.19
CA ALA A 442 9.43 19.28 -10.83
C ALA A 442 8.30 19.64 -9.85
N ASN A 443 7.28 20.35 -10.34
CA ASN A 443 6.04 20.64 -9.62
C ASN A 443 5.36 19.37 -9.07
N ASP A 444 5.10 19.34 -7.77
CA ASP A 444 4.49 18.22 -7.05
C ASP A 444 3.03 17.96 -7.43
N LYS A 445 2.36 18.97 -8.00
CA LYS A 445 0.97 18.90 -8.47
C LYS A 445 0.88 18.56 -9.96
N TYR A 446 2.01 18.37 -10.66
CA TYR A 446 2.04 18.00 -12.07
C TYR A 446 1.28 16.68 -12.32
N ALA A 447 0.30 16.74 -13.23
CA ALA A 447 -0.47 15.59 -13.65
C ALA A 447 0.16 14.99 -14.92
N TYR A 448 0.66 13.76 -14.80
CA TYR A 448 1.37 13.06 -15.86
C TYR A 448 0.43 12.65 -17.02
N PRO A 449 0.93 12.61 -18.27
CA PRO A 449 0.10 12.34 -19.44
C PRO A 449 -0.77 11.09 -19.31
N GLY A 450 -2.08 11.27 -19.55
CA GLY A 450 -3.07 10.20 -19.72
C GLY A 450 -3.50 10.07 -21.18
N VAL A 451 -3.91 8.87 -21.63
CA VAL A 451 -4.42 8.65 -23.01
C VAL A 451 -5.91 9.02 -23.13
N PHE A 452 -6.74 8.64 -22.15
CA PHE A 452 -8.17 8.98 -22.14
C PHE A 452 -8.50 10.09 -21.11
N PRO A 453 -9.24 11.15 -21.49
CA PRO A 453 -9.60 12.22 -20.56
C PRO A 453 -10.61 11.75 -19.51
N ARG A 454 -10.28 11.96 -18.23
CA ARG A 454 -11.21 11.86 -17.09
C ARG A 454 -10.88 12.90 -16.03
N GLU A 455 -11.83 13.22 -15.15
CA GLU A 455 -11.58 14.09 -13.99
C GLU A 455 -10.74 13.39 -12.91
N THR A 456 -10.95 12.09 -12.74
CA THR A 456 -10.12 11.18 -11.97
C THR A 456 -9.64 10.02 -12.85
N GLU A 457 -8.38 9.64 -12.67
CA GLU A 457 -7.83 8.39 -13.20
C GLU A 457 -8.52 7.19 -12.51
N THR A 458 -8.55 6.02 -13.15
CA THR A 458 -9.16 4.79 -12.61
C THR A 458 -8.13 3.85 -11.98
N HIS A 459 -8.55 3.06 -10.99
CA HIS A 459 -7.78 1.89 -10.57
C HIS A 459 -7.46 0.96 -11.76
N GLY A 460 -6.42 0.14 -11.57
CA GLY A 460 -6.05 -0.96 -12.46
C GLY A 460 -6.59 -2.29 -11.92
N GLY A 461 -6.98 -3.19 -12.83
CA GLY A 461 -7.46 -4.53 -12.50
C GLY A 461 -6.35 -5.59 -12.42
N ASP A 462 -5.09 -5.18 -12.50
CA ASP A 462 -3.93 -6.06 -12.44
C ASP A 462 -3.78 -6.71 -11.05
N ASP A 463 -3.17 -7.91 -11.03
CA ASP A 463 -2.72 -8.56 -9.80
C ASP A 463 -1.72 -7.68 -9.04
N VAL A 464 -1.87 -7.61 -7.72
CA VAL A 464 -1.00 -6.80 -6.85
C VAL A 464 -0.04 -7.66 -6.04
N GLY A 465 1.11 -7.08 -5.67
CA GLY A 465 2.14 -7.78 -4.91
C GLY A 465 1.77 -7.95 -3.45
N VAL A 466 2.03 -9.15 -2.91
CA VAL A 466 2.02 -9.44 -1.47
C VAL A 466 3.44 -9.77 -1.03
N PHE A 467 3.90 -9.20 0.08
CA PHE A 467 5.22 -9.43 0.67
C PHE A 467 5.05 -9.79 2.14
N ALA A 468 5.72 -10.84 2.63
CA ALA A 468 5.50 -11.33 3.99
C ALA A 468 6.79 -11.78 4.70
N ILE A 469 6.87 -11.46 6.00
CA ILE A 469 7.93 -11.90 6.91
C ILE A 469 7.33 -12.30 8.26
N GLY A 470 7.99 -13.25 8.93
CA GLY A 470 7.59 -13.74 10.25
C GLY A 470 6.85 -15.09 10.22
N PRO A 471 6.13 -15.44 11.29
CA PRO A 471 5.51 -16.75 11.44
C PRO A 471 4.51 -17.05 10.31
N TRP A 472 4.67 -18.21 9.67
CA TRP A 472 3.83 -18.71 8.58
C TRP A 472 3.77 -17.84 7.30
N ALA A 473 4.61 -16.81 7.19
CA ALA A 473 4.71 -15.95 6.00
C ALA A 473 4.97 -16.72 4.68
N HIS A 474 5.57 -17.92 4.76
CA HIS A 474 5.81 -18.82 3.63
C HIS A 474 4.55 -19.33 2.92
N LEU A 475 3.37 -19.20 3.55
CA LEU A 475 2.08 -19.52 2.93
C LEU A 475 1.62 -18.45 1.92
N LEU A 476 2.19 -17.24 1.95
CA LEU A 476 1.89 -16.15 1.01
C LEU A 476 2.85 -16.18 -0.19
N THR A 477 2.73 -17.22 -1.01
CA THR A 477 3.52 -17.42 -2.24
C THR A 477 2.64 -17.89 -3.41
N GLY A 478 3.12 -17.72 -4.64
CA GLY A 478 2.33 -18.02 -5.86
C GLY A 478 1.35 -16.90 -6.23
N SER A 479 0.26 -17.24 -6.92
CA SER A 479 -0.88 -16.35 -7.18
C SER A 479 -2.13 -16.90 -6.50
N PHE A 480 -2.86 -16.05 -5.77
CA PHE A 480 -4.02 -16.44 -4.97
C PHE A 480 -5.11 -15.36 -5.00
N GLU A 481 -6.31 -15.70 -4.52
CA GLU A 481 -7.37 -14.72 -4.34
C GLU A 481 -7.05 -13.79 -3.16
N GLN A 482 -7.35 -12.49 -3.29
CA GLN A 482 -7.09 -11.49 -2.24
C GLN A 482 -7.67 -11.87 -0.86
N ASN A 483 -8.78 -12.61 -0.84
CA ASN A 483 -9.44 -13.05 0.38
C ASN A 483 -8.71 -14.18 1.15
N VAL A 484 -7.62 -14.73 0.60
CA VAL A 484 -6.73 -15.68 1.30
C VAL A 484 -5.87 -14.98 2.37
N ILE A 485 -5.56 -13.69 2.19
CA ILE A 485 -4.69 -12.90 3.07
C ILE A 485 -5.10 -12.95 4.55
N PRO A 486 -6.36 -12.64 4.94
CA PRO A 486 -6.78 -12.69 6.34
C PRO A 486 -6.85 -14.10 6.90
N TYR A 487 -7.07 -15.13 6.06
CA TYR A 487 -7.07 -16.52 6.52
C TYR A 487 -5.65 -17.04 6.84
N VAL A 488 -4.62 -16.64 6.08
CA VAL A 488 -3.22 -16.94 6.44
C VAL A 488 -2.82 -16.22 7.73
N MET A 489 -3.21 -14.96 7.89
CA MET A 489 -2.97 -14.22 9.13
C MET A 489 -3.72 -14.81 10.33
N GLY A 490 -4.98 -15.23 10.13
CA GLY A 490 -5.83 -15.91 11.10
C GLY A 490 -5.25 -17.24 11.55
N TYR A 491 -4.78 -18.05 10.61
CA TYR A 491 -4.04 -19.29 10.89
C TYR A 491 -2.78 -19.00 11.71
N ALA A 492 -1.90 -18.13 11.22
CA ALA A 492 -0.63 -17.82 11.87
C ALA A 492 -0.80 -17.39 13.34
N ALA A 493 -1.82 -16.57 13.63
CA ALA A 493 -2.12 -16.09 14.97
C ALA A 493 -3.05 -17.02 15.78
N CYS A 494 -3.61 -18.05 15.16
CA CYS A 494 -4.70 -18.89 15.69
C CYS A 494 -5.83 -18.01 16.25
N ILE A 495 -6.53 -17.31 15.35
CA ILE A 495 -7.71 -16.48 15.60
C ILE A 495 -8.75 -16.70 14.48
N GLY A 496 -10.01 -16.31 14.72
CA GLY A 496 -11.05 -16.34 13.69
C GLY A 496 -11.51 -17.76 13.31
N PRO A 497 -12.05 -17.97 12.09
CA PRO A 497 -12.58 -19.25 11.63
C PRO A 497 -11.58 -20.42 11.78
N GLN A 498 -10.29 -20.16 11.51
CA GLN A 498 -9.20 -21.11 11.71
C GLN A 498 -9.17 -21.68 13.14
N ALA A 499 -9.28 -20.81 14.14
CA ALA A 499 -9.30 -21.22 15.55
C ALA A 499 -10.59 -21.94 15.93
N ALA A 500 -11.73 -21.55 15.36
CA ALA A 500 -13.02 -22.20 15.60
C ALA A 500 -13.06 -23.65 15.07
N GLU A 501 -12.34 -23.93 13.98
CA GLU A 501 -12.18 -25.27 13.40
C GLU A 501 -11.03 -26.08 14.05
N GLY A 502 -10.32 -25.50 15.03
CA GLY A 502 -9.12 -26.12 15.64
C GLY A 502 -7.90 -26.16 14.70
N PHE A 503 -7.98 -25.50 13.54
CA PHE A 503 -6.92 -25.44 12.54
C PHE A 503 -5.90 -24.35 12.87
N CYS A 504 -4.99 -24.66 13.80
CA CYS A 504 -3.98 -23.73 14.29
C CYS A 504 -2.55 -24.31 14.26
N PRO A 505 -1.52 -23.45 14.21
CA PRO A 505 -0.14 -23.82 14.53
C PRO A 505 -0.02 -24.46 15.92
N ASP A 506 0.82 -25.49 16.02
CA ASP A 506 1.10 -26.17 17.28
C ASP A 506 1.71 -25.21 18.32
N PRO A 507 1.06 -24.99 19.49
CA PRO A 507 1.57 -24.11 20.53
C PRO A 507 2.88 -24.61 21.18
N ALA A 508 3.26 -25.88 21.00
CA ALA A 508 4.54 -26.41 21.47
C ALA A 508 5.75 -25.89 20.67
N VAL A 509 5.53 -25.32 19.46
CA VAL A 509 6.57 -24.66 18.67
C VAL A 509 6.84 -23.26 19.23
N ALA A 510 7.53 -23.22 20.37
CA ALA A 510 7.94 -21.99 21.02
C ALA A 510 8.90 -21.18 20.12
N PRO A 511 8.83 -19.84 20.13
CA PRO A 511 9.81 -19.00 19.46
C PRO A 511 11.20 -19.25 20.03
N ALA A 512 12.18 -19.38 19.12
CA ALA A 512 13.58 -19.47 19.52
C ALA A 512 13.92 -18.24 20.39
N PRO A 513 14.63 -18.41 21.53
CA PRO A 513 14.94 -17.31 22.41
C PRO A 513 15.70 -16.23 21.62
N ALA A 514 15.27 -14.97 21.79
CA ALA A 514 15.95 -13.84 21.17
C ALA A 514 17.44 -13.89 21.55
N PRO A 515 18.37 -13.70 20.58
CA PRO A 515 19.79 -13.84 20.85
C PRO A 515 20.19 -12.88 21.97
N ALA A 516 20.77 -13.44 23.04
CA ALA A 516 21.16 -12.66 24.20
C ALA A 516 22.10 -11.52 23.80
N VAL A 517 21.78 -10.30 24.22
CA VAL A 517 22.69 -9.15 24.07
C VAL A 517 23.85 -9.37 25.04
N VAL A 518 24.89 -10.04 24.58
CA VAL A 518 26.11 -10.29 25.37
C VAL A 518 26.79 -8.94 25.65
N PRO A 519 27.00 -8.55 26.93
CA PRO A 519 27.76 -7.35 27.25
C PRO A 519 29.20 -7.49 26.74
N ALA A 520 29.65 -6.54 25.92
CA ALA A 520 31.02 -6.55 25.39
C ALA A 520 32.03 -6.17 26.48
N GLY A 521 32.51 -7.18 27.22
CA GLY A 521 33.42 -6.96 28.35
C GLY A 521 34.29 -8.17 28.70
N GLU A 522 35.38 -8.36 27.94
CA GLU A 522 36.75 -8.49 28.48
C GLU A 522 37.75 -8.76 27.34
N LYS A 523 38.85 -7.98 27.29
CA LYS A 523 39.91 -8.15 26.28
C LYS A 523 40.90 -9.21 26.72
N ARG A 524 41.15 -10.24 25.89
CA ARG A 524 42.41 -11.00 25.91
C ARG A 524 43.40 -10.46 24.86
N PRO A 525 44.72 -10.51 25.12
CA PRO A 525 45.70 -9.73 24.34
C PRO A 525 45.99 -10.34 22.96
N SER A 526 46.23 -9.46 21.99
CA SER A 526 46.59 -9.83 20.62
C SER A 526 48.05 -10.31 20.50
N ALA A 527 48.25 -11.52 19.99
CA ALA A 527 49.56 -11.94 19.48
C ALA A 527 49.86 -11.21 18.15
N ARG A 528 51.09 -10.73 18.01
CA ARG A 528 51.55 -9.87 16.91
C ARG A 528 52.20 -10.72 15.82
N ALA A 529 51.59 -10.82 14.64
CA ALA A 529 52.21 -11.42 13.46
C ALA A 529 52.85 -10.33 12.58
N GLN A 530 54.10 -10.52 12.21
CA GLN A 530 54.88 -9.57 11.40
C GLN A 530 54.69 -9.85 9.91
N ALA A 531 54.79 -8.79 9.09
CA ALA A 531 54.80 -8.92 7.63
C ALA A 531 56.24 -9.13 7.11
N ALA A 532 56.38 -9.97 6.09
CA ALA A 532 57.57 -10.11 5.24
C ALA A 532 57.12 -10.29 3.78
N PRO A 533 57.97 -9.96 2.78
CA PRO A 533 57.50 -9.39 1.52
C PRO A 533 57.26 -10.41 0.39
N ALA A 534 56.67 -9.90 -0.70
CA ALA A 534 56.44 -10.64 -1.93
C ALA A 534 57.70 -10.70 -2.81
N GLU A 535 57.95 -11.85 -3.42
CA GLU A 535 58.77 -12.00 -4.62
C GLU A 535 57.92 -12.60 -5.75
N ALA A 536 58.19 -12.17 -6.98
CA ALA A 536 57.52 -12.64 -8.17
C ALA A 536 58.41 -13.65 -8.91
N THR A 537 57.84 -14.76 -9.36
CA THR A 537 58.40 -15.56 -10.46
C THR A 537 57.29 -16.02 -11.40
N ASP A 538 57.64 -16.01 -12.68
CA ASP A 538 56.83 -16.46 -13.81
C ASP A 538 56.92 -17.99 -13.97
N LEU A 539 55.97 -18.56 -14.74
CA LEU A 539 56.08 -19.73 -15.63
C LEU A 539 54.75 -20.52 -15.72
N SER A 540 54.31 -20.72 -16.96
CA SER A 540 53.28 -21.70 -17.36
C SER A 540 53.98 -22.91 -18.05
N PRO A 541 53.25 -23.93 -18.56
CA PRO A 541 52.47 -24.91 -17.81
C PRO A 541 52.85 -26.36 -18.16
N GLY A 542 52.52 -27.35 -17.32
CA GLY A 542 52.57 -28.77 -17.74
C GLY A 542 52.43 -29.80 -16.63
N GLY A 543 51.95 -31.00 -17.01
CA GLY A 543 52.01 -32.21 -16.18
C GLY A 543 50.68 -32.63 -15.54
N ALA A 544 50.17 -33.80 -15.93
CA ALA A 544 48.96 -34.42 -15.36
C ALA A 544 49.31 -35.47 -14.28
N ALA A 545 48.37 -35.77 -13.37
CA ALA A 545 47.98 -37.14 -12.98
C ALA A 545 46.85 -37.21 -11.90
N SER A 546 45.86 -38.08 -12.15
CA SER A 546 45.00 -38.88 -11.23
C SER A 546 44.82 -38.48 -9.74
N THR A 547 43.61 -38.41 -9.16
CA THR A 547 42.69 -39.54 -8.82
C THR A 547 41.25 -39.02 -8.56
N ALA A 548 40.16 -39.60 -9.11
CA ALA A 548 39.31 -40.69 -8.58
C ALA A 548 38.93 -40.53 -7.08
N TRP A 549 37.66 -40.58 -6.60
CA TRP A 549 36.46 -41.37 -6.95
C TRP A 549 35.17 -40.56 -6.64
N LEU A 550 34.17 -40.42 -7.55
CA LEU A 550 33.04 -41.31 -7.88
C LEU A 550 31.84 -41.32 -6.90
N TRP A 551 30.65 -40.99 -7.45
CA TRP A 551 29.30 -41.06 -6.84
C TRP A 551 28.45 -41.97 -7.74
N PRO A 552 27.59 -42.86 -7.22
CA PRO A 552 26.72 -43.70 -8.04
C PRO A 552 25.31 -43.13 -8.19
N GLU A 553 24.81 -43.04 -9.42
CA GLU A 553 23.38 -43.10 -9.73
C GLU A 553 23.14 -44.31 -10.63
N GLN A 554 22.01 -45.01 -10.44
CA GLN A 554 21.62 -46.15 -11.26
C GLN A 554 20.60 -45.72 -12.32
N GLU A 555 20.82 -46.19 -13.54
CA GLU A 555 19.88 -46.09 -14.66
C GLU A 555 18.64 -46.97 -14.44
N ALA A 556 17.52 -46.58 -15.05
CA ALA A 556 16.84 -47.45 -16.03
C ALA A 556 15.74 -46.68 -16.78
N ALA A 557 15.92 -46.49 -18.09
CA ALA A 557 14.83 -46.26 -19.03
C ALA A 557 15.11 -47.06 -20.31
N SER A 558 14.17 -47.90 -20.74
CA SER A 558 14.33 -48.80 -21.88
C SER A 558 13.79 -48.20 -23.17
N THR A 559 14.61 -48.23 -24.23
CA THR A 559 14.27 -48.60 -25.64
C THR A 559 12.87 -48.25 -26.20
N LEU A 560 12.69 -47.72 -27.42
CA LEU A 560 13.56 -47.68 -28.61
C LEU A 560 12.88 -46.81 -29.71
N ALA A 561 13.55 -46.73 -30.86
CA ALA A 561 13.07 -46.28 -32.18
C ALA A 561 13.28 -44.79 -32.54
N THR A 562 13.79 -44.62 -33.76
CA THR A 562 14.22 -43.41 -34.44
C THR A 562 13.12 -42.86 -35.35
N ASP A 563 13.25 -41.60 -35.79
CA ASP A 563 13.60 -41.28 -37.17
C ASP A 563 13.82 -39.76 -37.35
N ASP A 564 14.83 -39.40 -38.15
CA ASP A 564 15.21 -38.02 -38.47
C ASP A 564 14.39 -37.44 -39.63
N ALA A 565 14.13 -36.13 -39.60
CA ALA A 565 14.11 -35.27 -40.80
C ALA A 565 14.05 -33.77 -40.45
N ASP A 566 15.12 -33.02 -40.78
CA ASP A 566 15.09 -31.55 -40.91
C ASP A 566 14.33 -31.12 -42.18
N ALA A 567 13.69 -29.93 -42.16
CA ALA A 567 13.84 -28.90 -43.20
C ALA A 567 12.94 -27.64 -43.01
N GLU A 568 13.62 -26.49 -42.94
CA GLU A 568 13.32 -25.13 -43.41
C GLU A 568 11.88 -24.66 -43.80
N VAL A 569 11.46 -23.60 -43.08
CA VAL A 569 11.04 -22.27 -43.58
C VAL A 569 10.63 -22.13 -45.06
N GLN A 570 9.39 -21.63 -45.31
CA GLN A 570 9.17 -20.58 -46.33
C GLN A 570 7.91 -19.72 -46.11
N ASP A 571 7.97 -18.51 -46.70
CA ASP A 571 7.01 -17.41 -46.64
C ASP A 571 5.74 -17.66 -47.49
N ALA A 572 4.59 -17.15 -47.04
CA ALA A 572 3.32 -17.18 -47.77
C ALA A 572 2.49 -15.92 -47.50
N SER A 573 2.85 -14.83 -48.17
CA SER A 573 2.02 -13.62 -48.22
C SER A 573 0.86 -13.72 -49.22
N LYS A 574 -0.20 -12.94 -48.98
CA LYS A 574 -1.41 -12.71 -49.82
C LYS A 574 -2.48 -13.82 -49.83
N MET A 575 -3.57 -13.55 -49.11
CA MET A 575 -4.92 -13.82 -49.64
C MET A 575 -5.83 -12.62 -49.39
N SER A 576 -6.56 -12.22 -50.43
CA SER A 576 -7.46 -11.07 -50.46
C SER A 576 -8.91 -11.47 -50.18
N VAL A 577 -9.60 -10.76 -49.30
CA VAL A 577 -11.07 -10.85 -49.16
C VAL A 577 -11.65 -9.45 -48.97
N ALA A 578 -12.71 -9.15 -49.71
CA ALA A 578 -13.58 -7.99 -49.53
C ALA A 578 -14.99 -8.36 -50.03
N PRO A 579 -16.05 -7.61 -49.67
CA PRO A 579 -16.44 -7.30 -48.30
C PRO A 579 -17.87 -7.82 -48.00
N ALA A 580 -18.19 -8.08 -46.74
CA ALA A 580 -19.56 -8.41 -46.32
C ALA A 580 -20.26 -7.15 -45.80
N SER A 581 -21.45 -6.86 -46.35
CA SER A 581 -22.30 -5.71 -46.00
C SER A 581 -23.03 -5.91 -44.67
N ALA A 582 -23.03 -4.88 -43.82
CA ALA A 582 -23.90 -4.78 -42.65
C ALA A 582 -25.10 -3.85 -42.98
N PRO A 583 -26.31 -4.12 -42.47
CA PRO A 583 -27.50 -3.34 -42.81
C PRO A 583 -27.60 -2.02 -42.02
N GLU A 584 -28.29 -1.07 -42.63
CA GLU A 584 -28.63 0.23 -42.05
C GLU A 584 -29.63 0.08 -40.90
N TYR A 585 -29.52 0.93 -39.88
CA TYR A 585 -30.56 1.10 -38.85
C TYR A 585 -31.18 2.49 -39.03
N GLU A 586 -32.32 2.54 -39.70
CA GLU A 586 -33.11 3.77 -39.83
C GLU A 586 -33.71 4.17 -38.48
N SER A 587 -33.71 5.49 -38.23
CA SER A 587 -34.42 6.11 -37.12
C SER A 587 -35.87 6.42 -37.51
N SER A 588 -36.84 5.89 -36.75
CA SER A 588 -38.25 6.26 -36.89
C SER A 588 -38.78 6.97 -35.65
N THR A 589 -39.14 8.25 -35.80
CA THR A 589 -39.81 9.08 -34.79
C THR A 589 -41.34 8.94 -34.86
N SER A 590 -42.00 9.03 -33.71
CA SER A 590 -43.40 9.50 -33.56
C SER A 590 -43.56 9.98 -32.10
N SER A 591 -43.72 11.28 -31.81
CA SER A 591 -44.94 12.12 -31.89
C SER A 591 -45.97 11.74 -30.80
N THR A 592 -46.62 12.64 -30.04
CA THR A 592 -46.74 14.12 -30.03
C THR A 592 -46.69 14.64 -28.55
N GLU A 593 -46.89 15.90 -28.12
CA GLU A 593 -47.29 17.15 -28.80
C GLU A 593 -46.80 18.45 -28.07
N ALA A 594 -47.65 19.50 -28.09
CA ALA A 594 -47.57 20.89 -27.65
C ALA A 594 -48.03 21.10 -26.18
N VAL A 595 -48.00 22.27 -25.54
CA VAL A 595 -47.94 23.72 -25.92
C VAL A 595 -46.95 24.40 -24.92
N ASP A 596 -46.36 25.60 -25.05
CA ASP A 596 -46.77 26.88 -25.67
C ASP A 596 -45.55 27.82 -25.95
N LYS A 597 -45.79 28.97 -26.59
CA LYS A 597 -44.95 30.18 -26.54
C LYS A 597 -45.81 31.46 -26.57
N ASP A 598 -45.67 32.37 -25.59
CA ASP A 598 -45.34 33.77 -25.94
C ASP A 598 -44.82 34.73 -24.82
N LYS A 599 -44.07 35.73 -25.29
CA LYS A 599 -43.78 37.10 -24.76
C LYS A 599 -44.05 37.44 -23.27
N ARG A 600 -43.02 38.04 -22.65
CA ARG A 600 -42.88 39.53 -22.61
C ARG A 600 -41.47 40.00 -22.25
N SER A 601 -41.14 41.24 -22.66
CA SER A 601 -39.80 41.82 -22.56
C SER A 601 -39.81 43.22 -21.92
N ARG A 602 -38.66 43.63 -21.37
CA ARG A 602 -38.33 45.00 -20.86
C ARG A 602 -39.01 45.32 -19.51
N ARG A 603 -38.41 46.09 -18.59
CA ARG A 603 -37.47 47.22 -18.76
C ARG A 603 -36.49 47.35 -17.57
N ARG A 604 -35.32 47.98 -17.81
CA ARG A 604 -34.32 48.34 -16.78
C ARG A 604 -34.81 49.52 -15.91
N HIS A 605 -34.40 49.59 -14.65
CA HIS A 605 -33.78 50.80 -14.07
C HIS A 605 -32.97 50.52 -12.79
N ARG A 606 -31.82 51.19 -12.70
CA ARG A 606 -31.04 51.46 -11.48
C ARG A 606 -31.05 52.99 -11.28
N PRO A 607 -30.96 53.47 -10.05
CA PRO A 607 -30.17 54.67 -9.75
C PRO A 607 -28.99 54.35 -8.82
N ARG A 608 -27.98 55.23 -8.82
CA ARG A 608 -26.91 55.29 -7.81
C ARG A 608 -27.28 56.32 -6.75
N GLY A 609 -26.92 56.07 -5.49
CA GLY A 609 -26.83 57.06 -4.42
C GLY A 609 -25.54 56.84 -3.62
N LYS A 610 -24.91 57.91 -3.14
CA LYS A 610 -23.69 57.88 -2.31
C LYS A 610 -24.07 58.21 -0.86
N GLY A 611 -23.26 57.79 0.12
CA GLY A 611 -23.25 58.40 1.46
C GLY A 611 -22.76 57.45 2.55
N SER A 612 -21.89 57.99 3.41
CA SER A 612 -21.44 57.55 4.73
C SER A 612 -22.57 57.05 5.67
N ASP A 613 -22.31 56.30 6.76
CA ASP A 613 -21.05 56.07 7.51
C ASP A 613 -20.61 54.59 7.57
#